data_AF-W9DT73-F1
#
_entry.id   AF-W9DT73-F1
#
_cell.length_a   1.000
_cell.length_b   1.000
_cell.length_c   1.000
_cell.angle_alpha   90.00
_cell.angle_beta   90.00
_cell.angle_gamma   90.00
#
_symmetry.space_group_name_H-M   'P 1'
#
loop_
_entity.id
_entity.type
_entity.pdbx_description
1 polymer ?
#
loop_
_entity_poly.entity_id
_entity_poly.type
_entity_poly.pdbx_seq_one_letter_code
_entity_poly.pdbx_strand_id
1 'polypeptide(L)'
;MRRSNNKNKDKKEKARALIIRPGLDGIDLQTINVDDEIGKDPNFNKEFVLSESTIPLTINGKKPEHVYLIDGGKGVSVKLIRSDETEKVGEGENERKLSLMTMKTSPKKVAAILDTTVMQRAYGLKPDKRTIVIALFIGIAMGFFTGILF
;
A
#
# COMPACT_ATOMS: atom_id res chain seq x y z
N MET A 1 -3.28 19.27 -36.03
CA MET A 1 -3.20 17.99 -35.30
C MET A 1 -1.95 18.00 -34.41
N ARG A 2 -2.09 18.35 -33.13
CA ARG A 2 -0.98 18.27 -32.14
C ARG A 2 -1.08 16.92 -31.44
N ARG A 3 -0.12 16.02 -31.72
CA ARG A 3 0.11 14.81 -30.91
C ARG A 3 0.76 15.25 -29.60
N SER A 4 -0.01 15.36 -28.52
CA SER A 4 0.58 15.48 -27.18
C SER A 4 1.11 14.09 -26.77
N ASN A 5 2.41 13.90 -26.92
CA ASN A 5 3.14 12.82 -26.27
C ASN A 5 3.08 13.06 -24.75
N ASN A 6 2.05 12.52 -24.09
CA ASN A 6 1.98 12.54 -22.63
C ASN A 6 2.88 11.43 -22.08
N LYS A 7 4.20 11.62 -22.15
CA LYS A 7 5.17 10.87 -21.35
C LYS A 7 5.12 11.41 -19.92
N ASN A 8 4.00 11.17 -19.24
CA ASN A 8 3.94 11.35 -17.80
C ASN A 8 4.62 10.11 -17.19
N LYS A 9 5.95 10.18 -16.99
CA LYS A 9 6.67 9.20 -16.19
C LYS A 9 6.07 9.22 -14.80
N ASP A 10 5.57 8.09 -14.33
CA ASP A 10 4.99 7.85 -13.00
C ASP A 10 5.74 8.61 -11.92
N LYS A 11 5.20 9.77 -11.54
CA LYS A 11 5.76 10.62 -10.50
C LYS A 11 5.30 10.01 -9.18
N LYS A 12 6.03 8.99 -8.71
CA LYS A 12 5.76 8.30 -7.44
C LYS A 12 5.54 9.33 -6.34
N GLU A 13 4.35 9.36 -5.79
CA GLU A 13 3.99 10.29 -4.73
C GLU A 13 4.76 9.90 -3.46
N LYS A 14 5.22 10.87 -2.66
CA LYS A 14 5.95 10.59 -1.42
C LYS A 14 5.08 10.97 -0.24
N ALA A 15 4.90 10.05 0.70
CA ALA A 15 4.16 10.29 1.94
C ALA A 15 5.01 9.95 3.16
N ARG A 16 4.65 10.53 4.32
CA ARG A 16 5.28 10.18 5.60
C ARG A 16 4.51 9.04 6.26
N ALA A 17 5.24 8.10 6.83
CA ALA A 17 4.69 6.97 7.55
C ALA A 17 5.41 6.77 8.88
N LEU A 18 4.61 6.51 9.91
CA LEU A 18 5.02 6.13 11.25
C LEU A 18 4.94 4.60 11.34
N ILE A 19 6.08 3.93 11.29
CA ILE A 19 6.20 2.47 11.19
C ILE A 19 6.56 1.91 12.56
N ILE A 20 5.70 1.04 13.08
CA ILE A 20 5.91 0.31 14.33
C ILE A 20 6.71 -0.94 13.98
N ARG A 21 7.92 -1.08 14.52
CA ARG A 21 8.78 -2.24 14.20
C ARG A 21 8.30 -3.48 14.96
N PRO A 22 8.22 -4.65 14.30
CA PRO A 22 7.93 -5.90 15.01
C PRO A 22 9.09 -6.26 15.95
N GLY A 23 8.78 -6.52 17.22
CA GLY A 23 9.74 -6.98 18.22
C GLY A 23 10.70 -5.91 18.75
N LEU A 24 10.53 -4.65 18.35
CA LEU A 24 11.22 -3.50 18.92
C LEU A 24 10.17 -2.51 19.40
N ASP A 25 10.28 -1.98 20.62
CA ASP A 25 9.44 -0.89 21.14
C ASP A 25 9.70 0.46 20.44
N GLY A 26 10.24 0.41 19.22
CA GLY A 26 10.63 1.54 18.40
C GLY A 26 9.57 1.87 17.36
N ILE A 27 9.27 3.16 17.27
CA ILE A 27 8.44 3.74 16.23
C ILE A 27 9.34 4.60 15.35
N ASP A 28 9.37 4.32 14.05
CA ASP A 28 10.17 5.09 13.10
C ASP A 28 9.31 5.96 12.21
N LEU A 29 9.75 7.20 12.03
CA LEU A 29 9.15 8.11 11.06
C LEU A 29 9.95 8.11 9.78
N GLN A 30 9.37 7.58 8.71
CA GLN A 30 10.05 7.40 7.42
C GLN A 30 9.24 8.02 6.27
N THR A 31 9.90 8.22 5.13
CA THR A 31 9.23 8.63 3.88
C THR A 31 9.08 7.43 2.99
N ILE A 32 7.85 7.12 2.60
CA ILE A 32 7.50 6.02 1.71
C ILE A 32 7.05 6.57 0.35
N ASN A 33 7.27 5.79 -0.70
CA ASN A 33 6.69 6.08 -2.02
C ASN A 33 5.30 5.45 -2.08
N VAL A 34 4.28 6.24 -2.37
CA VAL A 34 2.89 5.81 -2.49
C VAL A 34 2.57 5.61 -3.97
N ASP A 35 1.95 4.48 -4.25
CA ASP A 35 1.42 4.08 -5.54
C ASP A 35 0.01 3.53 -5.27
N ASP A 36 -1.01 4.36 -5.50
CA ASP A 36 -2.40 4.15 -5.08
C ASP A 36 -2.52 3.78 -3.58
N GLU A 37 -2.96 2.55 -3.29
CA GLU A 37 -3.18 2.04 -1.92
C GLU A 37 -1.98 1.22 -1.39
N ILE A 38 -0.83 1.29 -2.07
CA ILE A 38 0.41 0.60 -1.69
C ILE A 38 1.52 1.60 -1.39
N GLY A 39 2.05 1.54 -0.17
CA GLY A 39 3.25 2.24 0.25
C GLY A 39 4.49 1.38 0.08
N LYS A 40 5.56 1.90 -0.51
CA LYS A 40 6.85 1.21 -0.64
C LYS A 40 7.94 1.92 0.12
N ASP A 41 8.60 1.18 1.00
CA ASP A 41 9.80 1.61 1.69
C ASP A 41 11.01 1.61 0.74
N PRO A 42 11.65 2.77 0.49
CA PRO A 42 12.82 2.84 -0.37
C PRO A 42 14.07 2.18 0.25
N ASN A 43 14.16 2.08 1.57
CA ASN A 43 15.33 1.59 2.28
C ASN A 43 15.31 0.06 2.42
N PHE A 44 14.12 -0.50 2.67
CA PHE A 44 13.96 -1.92 3.00
C PHE A 44 13.24 -2.73 1.91
N ASN A 45 12.88 -2.10 0.79
CA ASN A 45 12.11 -2.69 -0.32
C ASN A 45 10.87 -3.46 0.16
N LYS A 46 10.22 -2.95 1.21
CA LYS A 46 9.03 -3.53 1.82
C LYS A 46 7.79 -2.80 1.32
N GLU A 47 6.76 -3.56 0.96
CA GLU A 47 5.46 -3.02 0.57
C GLU A 47 4.50 -3.04 1.77
N PHE A 48 3.68 -1.99 1.88
CA PHE A 48 2.69 -1.78 2.93
C PHE A 48 1.33 -1.49 2.30
N VAL A 49 0.28 -2.13 2.81
CA VAL A 49 -1.10 -1.84 2.37
C VAL A 49 -1.65 -0.64 3.15
N LEU A 50 -2.01 0.44 2.46
CA LEU A 50 -2.46 1.70 3.05
C LEU A 50 -4.01 1.77 3.11
N SER A 51 -4.63 0.80 3.79
CA SER A 51 -6.09 0.67 3.92
C SER A 51 -6.79 1.70 4.81
N GLU A 52 -6.05 2.44 5.63
CA GLU A 52 -6.58 3.38 6.61
C GLU A 52 -6.10 4.81 6.36
N SER A 53 -6.91 5.77 6.79
CA SER A 53 -6.63 7.20 6.65
C SER A 53 -5.41 7.64 7.46
N THR A 54 -4.68 8.62 6.94
CA THR A 54 -3.60 9.29 7.66
C THR A 54 -4.08 9.95 8.95
N ILE A 55 -3.21 9.98 9.97
CA ILE A 55 -3.43 10.69 11.23
C ILE A 55 -2.60 11.99 11.26
N PRO A 56 -3.08 13.05 11.91
CA PRO A 56 -2.28 14.25 12.13
C PRO A 56 -1.21 13.96 13.19
N LEU A 57 0.05 14.27 12.90
CA LEU A 57 1.18 14.18 13.81
C LEU A 57 1.90 15.53 13.88
N THR A 58 2.04 16.04 15.10
CA THR A 58 2.79 17.26 15.40
C THR A 58 4.20 16.86 15.85
N ILE A 59 5.22 17.33 15.13
CA ILE A 59 6.62 17.03 15.45
C ILE A 59 7.28 18.34 15.90
N ASN A 60 7.84 18.36 17.11
CA ASN A 60 8.57 19.49 17.67
C ASN A 60 7.79 20.82 17.65
N GLY A 61 6.47 20.78 17.91
CA GLY A 61 5.62 21.97 17.94
C GLY A 61 5.36 22.63 16.58
N LYS A 62 5.80 22.03 15.47
CA LYS A 62 5.51 22.50 14.11
C LYS A 62 4.08 22.17 13.70
N LYS A 63 3.63 22.75 12.58
CA LYS A 63 2.32 22.49 12.00
C LYS A 63 2.08 20.97 11.86
N PRO A 64 0.89 20.45 12.21
CA PRO A 64 0.60 19.03 12.11
C PRO A 64 0.71 18.55 10.66
N GLU A 65 1.41 17.44 10.48
CA GLU A 65 1.56 16.75 9.20
C GLU A 65 0.72 15.47 9.21
N HIS A 66 0.12 15.12 8.08
CA HIS A 66 -0.65 13.89 7.96
C HIS A 66 0.28 12.72 7.63
N VAL A 67 0.29 11.71 8.49
CA VAL A 67 1.16 10.54 8.38
C VAL A 67 0.35 9.25 8.40
N TYR A 68 0.79 8.24 7.67
CA TYR A 68 0.23 6.89 7.80
C TYR A 68 0.77 6.24 9.06
N LEU A 69 -0.08 5.56 9.83
CA LEU A 69 0.37 4.71 10.93
C LEU A 69 0.42 3.27 10.43
N ILE A 70 1.58 2.62 10.49
CA ILE A 70 1.82 1.30 9.89
C ILE A 70 2.24 0.33 10.98
N ASP A 71 1.53 -0.80 11.10
CA ASP A 71 2.00 -1.97 11.82
C ASP A 71 3.03 -2.68 10.93
N GLY A 72 4.31 -2.48 11.21
CA GLY A 72 5.40 -3.02 10.40
C GLY A 72 5.51 -4.55 10.49
N GLY A 73 4.94 -5.19 11.51
CA GLY A 73 4.86 -6.65 11.61
C GLY A 73 3.85 -7.22 10.62
N LYS A 74 2.69 -6.58 10.51
CA LYS A 74 1.60 -7.01 9.62
C LYS A 74 1.70 -6.43 8.20
N GLY A 75 2.48 -5.37 8.02
CA GLY A 75 2.67 -4.70 6.74
C GLY A 75 1.44 -3.90 6.30
N VAL A 76 0.64 -3.38 7.24
CA VAL A 76 -0.62 -2.70 6.94
C VAL A 76 -0.78 -1.42 7.74
N SER A 77 -1.46 -0.43 7.17
CA SER A 77 -1.84 0.77 7.90
C SER A 77 -2.94 0.49 8.92
N VAL A 78 -2.83 1.12 10.09
CA VAL A 78 -3.76 0.96 11.21
C VAL A 78 -4.41 2.29 11.57
N LYS A 79 -5.63 2.22 12.09
CA LYS A 79 -6.33 3.36 12.66
C LYS A 79 -6.18 3.34 14.18
N LEU A 80 -5.92 4.52 14.76
CA LEU A 80 -6.05 4.72 16.20
C LEU A 80 -7.52 4.86 16.56
N ILE A 81 -8.00 4.00 17.45
CA ILE A 81 -9.34 4.06 18.00
C ILE A 81 -9.20 4.21 19.50
N ARG A 82 -9.88 5.22 20.04
CA ARG A 82 -10.00 5.41 21.48
C ARG A 82 -10.90 4.30 22.01
N SER A 83 -10.39 3.43 22.87
CA SER A 83 -11.22 2.39 23.49
C SER A 83 -11.99 2.98 24.66
N ASP A 84 -13.17 2.43 24.90
CA ASP A 84 -14.00 2.77 26.06
C ASP A 84 -13.40 2.22 27.37
N GLU A 85 -12.38 1.35 27.26
CA GLU A 85 -11.61 0.83 28.39
C GLU A 85 -10.72 1.92 28.98
N THR A 86 -10.86 2.13 30.29
CA THR A 86 -10.06 3.07 31.07
C THR A 86 -9.13 2.31 32.00
N GLU A 87 -7.84 2.58 31.90
CA GLU A 87 -6.85 2.10 32.86
C GLU A 87 -6.64 3.16 33.95
N LYS A 88 -6.49 2.71 35.19
CA LYS A 88 -6.11 3.58 36.29
C LYS A 88 -4.59 3.61 36.39
N VAL A 89 -3.99 4.78 36.22
CA VAL A 89 -2.55 4.96 36.31
C VAL A 89 -2.23 5.91 37.48
N GLY A 90 -1.38 5.45 38.40
CA GLY A 90 -0.94 6.17 39.59
C GLY A 90 -1.27 5.47 40.91
N GLU A 91 -0.63 5.89 42.01
CA GLU A 91 -0.92 5.44 43.38
C GLU A 91 -1.29 6.65 44.26
N GLY A 92 -2.28 6.48 45.16
CA GLY A 92 -2.70 7.52 46.10
C GLY A 92 -3.49 8.67 45.48
N GLU A 93 -3.18 9.91 45.86
CA GLU A 93 -3.91 11.13 45.43
C GLU A 93 -3.74 11.48 43.93
N ASN A 94 -2.86 10.77 43.21
CA ASN A 94 -2.57 11.00 41.79
C ASN A 94 -3.23 10.00 40.84
N GLU A 95 -4.19 9.20 41.31
CA GLU A 95 -4.87 8.20 40.49
C GLU A 95 -5.66 8.87 39.34
N ARG A 96 -5.25 8.63 38.09
CA ARG A 96 -5.90 9.19 36.89
C ARG A 96 -6.45 8.07 36.03
N LYS A 97 -7.72 8.20 35.63
CA LYS A 97 -8.34 7.33 34.61
C LYS A 97 -7.90 7.81 33.23
N LEU A 98 -7.09 7.01 32.55
CA LEU A 98 -6.69 7.25 31.17
C LEU A 98 -7.43 6.25 30.28
N SER A 99 -8.12 6.76 29.26
CA SER A 99 -8.74 5.93 28.22
C SER A 99 -7.62 5.36 27.35
N LEU A 100 -7.61 4.04 27.20
CA LEU A 100 -6.62 3.34 26.40
C LEU A 100 -6.80 3.70 24.92
N MET A 101 -5.67 3.83 24.20
CA MET A 101 -5.69 3.93 22.75
C MET A 101 -5.38 2.55 22.17
N THR A 102 -6.24 2.08 21.28
CA THR A 102 -6.07 0.78 20.61
C THR A 102 -5.80 1.00 19.13
N MET A 103 -4.95 0.16 18.55
CA MET A 103 -4.70 0.13 17.11
C MET A 103 -5.57 -0.93 16.46
N LYS A 104 -6.31 -0.55 15.42
CA LYS A 104 -7.18 -1.46 14.68
C LYS A 104 -6.84 -1.47 13.20
N THR A 105 -6.64 -2.66 12.66
CA THR A 105 -6.61 -2.95 11.22
C THR A 105 -8.03 -3.24 10.74
N SER A 106 -8.38 -2.88 9.49
CA SER A 106 -9.61 -3.35 8.84
C SER A 106 -9.33 -4.47 7.83
N PRO A 107 -9.54 -5.75 8.18
CA PRO A 107 -9.23 -6.88 7.29
C PRO A 107 -9.99 -6.84 5.97
N LYS A 108 -11.25 -6.35 5.99
CA LYS A 108 -12.08 -6.24 4.78
C LYS A 108 -11.48 -5.27 3.75
N LYS A 109 -10.95 -4.13 4.22
CA LYS A 109 -10.30 -3.16 3.33
C LYS A 109 -9.00 -3.71 2.78
N VAL A 110 -8.18 -4.36 3.62
CA VAL A 110 -6.95 -5.00 3.18
C VAL A 110 -7.22 -6.04 2.09
N ALA A 111 -8.24 -6.89 2.25
CA ALA A 111 -8.63 -7.88 1.24
C ALA A 111 -9.04 -7.23 -0.08
N ALA A 112 -9.86 -6.18 -0.04
CA ALA A 112 -10.27 -5.45 -1.25
C ALA A 112 -9.09 -4.83 -2.00
N ILE A 113 -8.11 -4.28 -1.28
CA ILE A 113 -6.89 -3.71 -1.87
C ILE A 113 -6.05 -4.83 -2.51
N LEU A 114 -5.87 -5.94 -1.80
CA LEU A 114 -5.13 -7.08 -2.36
C LEU A 114 -5.80 -7.63 -3.61
N ASP A 115 -7.12 -7.81 -3.61
CA ASP A 115 -7.89 -8.31 -4.75
C ASP A 115 -7.78 -7.37 -5.96
N THR A 116 -7.95 -6.07 -5.75
CA THR A 116 -7.79 -5.06 -6.82
C THR A 116 -6.37 -5.03 -7.35
N THR A 117 -5.36 -5.10 -6.48
CA THR A 117 -3.95 -5.13 -6.90
C THR A 117 -3.62 -6.40 -7.70
N VAL A 118 -4.13 -7.56 -7.29
CA VAL A 118 -3.96 -8.83 -8.01
C VAL A 118 -4.64 -8.75 -9.37
N MET A 119 -5.85 -8.20 -9.44
CA MET A 119 -6.55 -7.98 -10.70
C MET A 119 -5.78 -7.03 -11.63
N GLN A 120 -5.31 -5.88 -11.14
CA GLN A 120 -4.50 -4.95 -11.94
C GLN A 120 -3.19 -5.59 -12.42
N ARG A 121 -2.49 -6.36 -11.57
CA ARG A 121 -1.30 -7.11 -11.97
C ARG A 121 -1.63 -8.21 -12.99
N ALA A 122 -2.80 -8.84 -12.89
CA ALA A 122 -3.29 -9.82 -13.87
C ALA A 122 -3.61 -9.18 -15.23
N TYR A 123 -4.15 -7.96 -15.26
CA TYR A 123 -4.35 -7.21 -16.51
C TYR A 123 -3.06 -6.60 -17.08
N GLY A 124 -2.03 -6.37 -16.24
CA GLY A 124 -0.69 -5.95 -16.66
C GLY A 124 0.24 -7.10 -17.08
N LEU A 125 -0.13 -8.36 -16.78
CA LEU A 125 0.59 -9.54 -17.23
C LEU A 125 0.39 -9.70 -18.75
N LYS A 126 1.48 -9.48 -19.50
CA LYS A 126 1.56 -9.71 -20.94
C LYS A 126 0.97 -11.09 -21.31
N PRO A 127 0.37 -11.22 -22.50
CA PRO A 127 -0.32 -12.42 -22.91
C PRO A 127 0.56 -13.65 -22.67
N ASP A 128 -0.06 -14.60 -21.97
CA ASP A 128 0.55 -15.79 -21.44
C ASP A 128 1.30 -16.56 -22.54
N LYS A 129 2.33 -17.34 -22.19
CA LYS A 129 3.17 -18.06 -23.18
C LYS A 129 2.33 -18.93 -24.13
N ARG A 130 1.17 -19.42 -23.66
CA ARG A 130 0.19 -20.15 -24.47
C ARG A 130 -0.40 -19.31 -25.61
N THR A 131 -0.70 -18.03 -25.38
CA THR A 131 -1.25 -17.12 -26.40
C THR A 131 -0.22 -16.81 -27.48
N ILE A 132 1.06 -16.69 -27.12
CA ILE A 132 2.16 -16.52 -28.09
C ILE A 132 2.30 -17.79 -28.96
N VAL A 133 2.24 -18.97 -28.35
CA VAL A 133 2.31 -20.24 -29.07
C VAL A 133 1.10 -20.39 -30.02
N ILE A 134 -0.11 -20.09 -29.55
CA ILE A 134 -1.32 -20.13 -30.39
C ILE A 134 -1.23 -19.14 -31.55
N ALA A 135 -0.76 -17.92 -31.31
CA ALA A 135 -0.58 -16.92 -32.36
C ALA A 135 0.47 -17.35 -33.41
N LEU A 136 1.55 -18.02 -32.98
CA LEU A 136 2.55 -18.58 -33.88
C LEU A 136 1.94 -19.68 -34.77
N PHE A 137 1.18 -20.62 -34.19
CA PHE A 137 0.55 -21.70 -34.95
C PHE A 137 -0.50 -21.17 -35.93
N ILE A 138 -1.30 -20.17 -35.52
CA ILE A 138 -2.28 -19.52 -36.41
C ILE A 138 -1.56 -18.79 -37.55
N GLY A 139 -0.47 -18.07 -37.27
CA GLY A 139 0.31 -17.36 -38.29
C GLY A 139 0.95 -18.30 -39.31
N ILE A 140 1.50 -19.43 -38.86
CA ILE A 140 2.04 -20.46 -39.74
C ILE A 140 0.94 -21.12 -40.58
N ALA A 141 -0.20 -21.45 -39.96
CA ALA A 141 -1.32 -22.05 -40.66
C ALA A 141 -1.88 -21.11 -41.75
N MET A 142 -2.08 -19.83 -41.44
CA MET A 142 -2.53 -18.85 -42.43
C MET A 142 -1.51 -18.68 -43.56
N GLY A 143 -0.22 -18.58 -43.24
CA GLY A 143 0.85 -18.47 -44.23
C GLY A 143 0.91 -19.67 -45.18
N PHE A 144 0.68 -20.88 -44.65
CA PHE A 144 0.63 -22.11 -45.44
C PHE A 144 -0.58 -22.16 -46.37
N PHE A 145 -1.76 -21.77 -45.90
CA PHE A 145 -2.96 -21.69 -46.74
C PHE A 145 -2.84 -20.63 -47.84
N THR A 146 -2.28 -19.45 -47.54
CA THR A 146 -2.09 -18.40 -48.54
C THR A 146 -0.98 -18.73 -49.54
N GLY A 147 0.07 -19.44 -49.12
CA GLY A 147 1.20 -19.83 -49.99
C GLY A 147 0.93 -21.05 -50.88
N ILE A 148 -0.16 -21.79 -50.67
CA ILE A 148 -0.60 -22.88 -51.54
C ILE A 148 -1.62 -22.40 -52.59
N LEU A 149 -2.30 -21.28 -52.32
CA LEU A 149 -3.30 -20.68 -53.21
C LEU A 149 -2.70 -19.65 -54.21
N PHE A 150 -1.38 -19.40 -54.14
CA PHE A 150 -0.61 -18.53 -55.04
C PHE A 150 0.59 -19.31 -55.61
#